data_AF-A0A966HF17-F1
#
_entry.id   AF-A0A966HF17-F1
#
_cell.length_a   1.000
_cell.length_b   1.000
_cell.length_c   1.000
_cell.angle_alpha   90.00
_cell.angle_beta   90.00
_cell.angle_gamma   90.00
#
_symmetry.space_group_name_H-M   'P 1'
#
loop_
_entity.id
_entity.type
_entity.pdbx_description
1 polymer ?
#
loop_
_entity_poly.entity_id
_entity_poly.type
_entity_poly.pdbx_seq_one_letter_code
_entity_poly.pdbx_strand_id
1 'polypeptide(L)'
;MSIKYLFAISATVLATTLPIVFTTPASAAAKVNTNANKTPKDVVGYDVSWPQCSSKLPSDPAFVVVGVNGGRADEANPCLQKQLDWAKAAPGTPDQPGLQLYLNTANPGVSSESWPTNNLDPLSKDVENPYMICDGSDSQACAWQYGYNKAFISDKSFFASAAGLAGIAPEADKYIWWLDVEYDNSWQLGSEDAQSRNRAVLEGMADYLIRQDVKTVGIYSTIAQWTDITGGKNKISASSSLNAMPDWRPSGTLPIAKYNCSKAQPLTNDGRVALTQYVVGGLDRNYSCPR
;
A
#
# COMPACT_ATOMS: atom_id res chain seq x y z
N MET A 1 -39.94 -11.74 -4.90
CA MET A 1 -41.00 -11.83 -3.87
C MET A 1 -41.30 -10.41 -3.43
N SER A 2 -42.41 -9.87 -3.94
CA SER A 2 -42.91 -8.52 -3.67
C SER A 2 -43.29 -8.36 -2.20
N ILE A 3 -43.20 -7.14 -1.66
CA ILE A 3 -44.27 -6.50 -0.87
C ILE A 3 -44.05 -4.98 -0.90
N LYS A 4 -45.03 -4.29 -1.48
CA LYS A 4 -45.27 -2.84 -1.38
C LYS A 4 -46.11 -2.60 -0.13
N TYR A 5 -45.84 -1.55 0.65
CA TYR A 5 -46.89 -0.85 1.39
C TYR A 5 -46.62 0.66 1.40
N LEU A 6 -47.42 1.39 0.61
CA LEU A 6 -47.74 2.79 0.81
C LEU A 6 -48.75 2.86 1.96
N PHE A 7 -48.58 3.80 2.88
CA PHE A 7 -49.69 4.41 3.61
C PHE A 7 -49.54 5.93 3.53
N ALA A 8 -50.47 6.54 2.79
CA ALA A 8 -50.70 7.97 2.76
C ALA A 8 -51.64 8.33 3.91
N ILE A 9 -51.32 9.38 4.66
CA ILE A 9 -52.26 10.07 5.55
C ILE A 9 -52.19 11.54 5.17
N SER A 10 -53.20 12.00 4.43
CA SER A 10 -53.46 13.42 4.20
C SER A 10 -54.19 13.99 5.41
N ALA A 11 -53.61 15.01 6.04
CA ALA A 11 -54.30 15.85 7.00
C ALA A 11 -54.36 17.28 6.44
N THR A 12 -55.55 17.69 6.02
CA THR A 12 -55.85 19.04 5.53
C THR A 12 -56.01 19.97 6.74
N VAL A 13 -55.11 20.94 6.91
CA VAL A 13 -55.25 22.01 7.90
C VAL A 13 -55.63 23.29 7.16
N LEU A 14 -56.83 23.81 7.45
CA LEU A 14 -57.25 25.16 7.07
C LEU A 14 -56.43 26.16 7.88
N ALA A 15 -55.61 26.98 7.22
CA ALA A 15 -54.95 28.13 7.82
C ALA A 15 -55.59 29.42 7.31
N THR A 16 -56.18 30.18 8.24
CA THR A 16 -56.73 31.51 8.01
C THR A 16 -55.62 32.54 7.82
N THR A 17 -55.69 33.33 6.75
CA THR A 17 -54.71 34.37 6.41
C THR A 17 -55.03 35.68 7.12
N LEU A 18 -54.15 36.14 8.03
CA LEU A 18 -54.06 37.55 8.43
C LEU A 18 -52.84 38.20 7.76
N PRO A 19 -52.97 39.38 7.13
CA PRO A 19 -51.81 40.10 6.59
C PRO A 19 -51.10 40.82 7.74
N ILE A 20 -49.91 40.35 8.13
CA ILE A 20 -49.01 41.11 9.00
C ILE A 20 -48.08 41.93 8.10
N VAL A 21 -48.26 43.25 8.14
CA VAL A 21 -47.35 44.21 7.51
C VAL A 21 -46.10 44.32 8.40
N PHE A 22 -45.02 43.65 8.01
CA PHE A 22 -43.70 43.86 8.62
C PHE A 22 -42.98 44.98 7.86
N THR A 23 -42.75 46.10 8.54
CA THR A 23 -41.80 47.12 8.10
C THR A 23 -40.39 46.57 8.29
N THR A 24 -39.61 46.51 7.22
CA THR A 24 -38.21 46.09 7.27
C THR A 24 -37.34 47.30 7.64
N PRO A 25 -36.58 47.27 8.75
CA PRO A 25 -35.48 48.19 8.92
C PRO A 25 -34.37 47.82 7.94
N ALA A 26 -33.93 48.77 7.13
CA ALA A 26 -32.77 48.62 6.25
C ALA A 26 -31.52 48.30 7.10
N SER A 27 -31.14 47.02 7.14
CA SER A 27 -29.85 46.61 7.69
C SER A 27 -28.79 46.80 6.61
N ALA A 28 -27.81 47.66 6.90
CA ALA A 28 -26.62 47.81 6.08
C ALA A 28 -25.95 46.45 5.89
N ALA A 29 -25.82 45.98 4.65
CA ALA A 29 -25.08 44.78 4.33
C ALA A 29 -23.60 45.01 4.64
N ALA A 30 -23.13 44.48 5.77
CA ALA A 30 -21.71 44.31 6.00
C ALA A 30 -21.15 43.43 4.88
N LYS A 31 -20.15 43.92 4.14
CA LYS A 31 -19.41 43.10 3.18
C LYS A 31 -18.79 41.93 3.95
N VAL A 32 -19.35 40.74 3.76
CA VAL A 32 -18.74 39.50 4.21
C VAL A 32 -17.40 39.40 3.52
N ASN A 33 -16.33 39.53 4.29
CA ASN A 33 -14.99 39.28 3.82
C ASN A 33 -14.89 37.76 3.59
N THR A 34 -15.04 37.31 2.34
CA THR A 34 -15.04 35.89 1.94
C THR A 34 -13.63 35.28 1.95
N ASN A 35 -12.74 35.78 2.80
CA ASN A 35 -11.64 34.97 3.33
C ASN A 35 -12.22 33.95 4.30
N ALA A 36 -13.10 33.09 3.79
CA ALA A 36 -13.40 31.82 4.40
C ALA A 36 -12.04 31.15 4.61
N ASN A 37 -11.70 30.91 5.89
CA ASN A 37 -10.65 29.99 6.28
C ASN A 37 -10.85 28.72 5.46
N LYS A 38 -10.11 28.60 4.36
CA LYS A 38 -10.01 27.35 3.60
C LYS A 38 -9.32 26.44 4.58
N THR A 39 -10.09 25.54 5.19
CA THR A 39 -9.53 24.45 6.01
C THR A 39 -8.34 23.91 5.24
N PRO A 40 -7.14 23.84 5.83
CA PRO A 40 -5.96 23.35 5.12
C PRO A 40 -6.37 22.06 4.42
N LYS A 41 -6.25 22.03 3.08
CA LYS A 41 -6.52 20.81 2.31
C LYS A 41 -5.60 19.76 2.94
N ASP A 42 -6.17 18.68 3.47
CA ASP A 42 -5.36 17.60 4.04
C ASP A 42 -4.30 17.21 2.99
N VAL A 43 -3.06 17.03 3.42
CA VAL A 43 -1.99 16.52 2.57
C VAL A 43 -2.25 15.03 2.40
N VAL A 44 -2.79 14.66 1.25
CA VAL A 44 -3.28 13.30 0.97
C VAL A 44 -2.38 12.65 -0.07
N GLY A 45 -1.82 11.49 0.29
CA GLY A 45 -1.24 10.57 -0.67
C GLY A 45 -2.26 9.56 -1.17
N TYR A 46 -1.91 8.85 -2.24
CA TYR A 46 -2.76 7.82 -2.84
C TYR A 46 -1.92 6.61 -3.17
N ASP A 47 -2.53 5.44 -3.10
CA ASP A 47 -1.95 4.23 -3.68
C ASP A 47 -2.87 3.68 -4.77
N VAL A 48 -2.26 3.14 -5.82
CA VAL A 48 -2.96 2.65 -7.01
C VAL A 48 -2.21 1.45 -7.59
N SER A 49 -2.97 0.55 -8.21
CA SER A 49 -2.43 -0.59 -8.95
C SER A 49 -3.40 -1.02 -10.04
N TRP A 50 -3.27 -2.26 -10.52
CA TRP A 50 -4.08 -2.84 -11.58
C TRP A 50 -5.61 -2.65 -11.43
N PRO A 51 -6.24 -2.61 -10.22
CA PRO A 51 -7.68 -2.39 -10.12
C PRO A 51 -8.12 -1.00 -10.61
N GLN A 52 -7.20 -0.03 -10.62
CA GLN A 52 -7.47 1.35 -11.05
C GLN A 52 -7.06 1.65 -12.50
N CYS A 53 -6.72 0.65 -13.33
CA CYS A 53 -6.29 0.90 -14.72
C CYS A 53 -7.31 1.70 -15.56
N SER A 54 -8.59 1.44 -15.34
CA SER A 54 -9.72 2.12 -16.02
C SER A 54 -10.26 3.33 -15.25
N SER A 55 -9.71 3.64 -14.07
CA SER A 55 -10.18 4.72 -13.22
C SER A 55 -9.55 6.07 -13.59
N LYS A 56 -10.29 7.15 -13.33
CA LYS A 56 -9.73 8.51 -13.35
C LYS A 56 -8.98 8.75 -12.03
N LEU A 57 -7.68 8.94 -12.12
CA LEU A 57 -6.84 9.19 -10.95
C LEU A 57 -6.94 10.66 -10.49
N PRO A 58 -6.72 10.95 -9.19
CA PRO A 58 -6.72 12.31 -8.65
C PRO A 58 -5.70 13.22 -9.35
N SER A 59 -6.02 14.50 -9.58
CA SER A 59 -5.12 15.43 -10.27
C SER A 59 -3.98 15.98 -9.40
N ASP A 60 -4.20 16.06 -8.08
CA ASP A 60 -3.29 16.75 -7.15
C ASP A 60 -2.88 15.85 -5.97
N PRO A 61 -2.26 14.68 -6.19
CA PRO A 61 -1.73 13.87 -5.09
C PRO A 61 -0.55 14.59 -4.42
N ALA A 62 -0.43 14.49 -3.09
CA ALA A 62 0.76 15.00 -2.39
C ALA A 62 1.97 14.09 -2.62
N PHE A 63 1.75 12.78 -2.55
CA PHE A 63 2.69 11.71 -2.84
C PHE A 63 1.89 10.48 -3.30
N VAL A 64 2.55 9.51 -3.94
CA VAL A 64 1.88 8.31 -4.46
C VAL A 64 2.68 7.05 -4.19
N VAL A 65 1.98 5.92 -4.02
CA VAL A 65 2.56 4.58 -3.99
C VAL A 65 1.97 3.77 -5.14
N VAL A 66 2.80 3.26 -6.06
CA VAL A 66 2.32 2.55 -7.25
C VAL A 66 2.68 1.07 -7.16
N GLY A 67 1.70 0.21 -7.35
CA GLY A 67 1.89 -1.25 -7.39
C GLY A 67 2.59 -1.66 -8.68
N VAL A 68 3.73 -2.34 -8.55
CA VAL A 68 4.53 -2.77 -9.72
C VAL A 68 3.97 -4.05 -10.34
N ASN A 69 3.44 -4.94 -9.52
CA ASN A 69 2.86 -6.20 -9.95
C ASN A 69 1.32 -6.18 -9.91
N GLY A 70 0.69 -7.08 -10.65
CA GLY A 70 -0.73 -7.10 -11.01
C GLY A 70 -1.62 -7.87 -10.04
N GLY A 71 -1.32 -7.84 -8.74
CA GLY A 71 -2.07 -8.61 -7.73
C GLY A 71 -1.57 -10.04 -7.51
N ARG A 72 -0.58 -10.47 -8.29
CA ARG A 72 0.23 -11.65 -8.03
C ARG A 72 1.70 -11.31 -8.21
N ALA A 73 2.57 -11.98 -7.46
CA ALA A 73 4.01 -11.72 -7.50
C ALA A 73 4.67 -12.01 -8.87
N ASP A 74 3.99 -12.75 -9.76
CA ASP A 74 4.46 -13.15 -11.09
C ASP A 74 3.84 -12.35 -12.25
N GLU A 75 2.88 -11.45 -11.98
CA GLU A 75 2.16 -10.71 -13.01
C GLU A 75 2.54 -9.23 -12.99
N ALA A 76 2.86 -8.64 -14.14
CA ALA A 76 3.13 -7.20 -14.22
C ALA A 76 1.81 -6.40 -14.09
N ASN A 77 1.83 -5.24 -13.43
CA ASN A 77 0.69 -4.34 -13.47
C ASN A 77 0.49 -3.81 -14.91
N PRO A 78 -0.63 -4.11 -15.59
CA PRO A 78 -0.82 -3.82 -17.01
C PRO A 78 -0.92 -2.31 -17.31
N CYS A 79 -1.16 -1.47 -16.32
CA CYS A 79 -1.17 -0.02 -16.47
C CYS A 79 -0.04 0.68 -15.72
N LEU A 80 1.03 -0.03 -15.34
CA LEU A 80 2.16 0.51 -14.59
C LEU A 80 2.73 1.77 -15.23
N GLN A 81 3.02 1.76 -16.54
CA GLN A 81 3.52 2.94 -17.25
C GLN A 81 2.62 4.16 -17.07
N LYS A 82 1.30 4.01 -17.31
CA LYS A 82 0.32 5.08 -17.19
C LYS A 82 0.24 5.62 -15.75
N GLN A 83 0.38 4.74 -14.75
CA GLN A 83 0.37 5.13 -13.34
C GLN A 83 1.67 5.83 -12.93
N LEU A 84 2.82 5.41 -13.45
CA LEU A 84 4.10 6.11 -13.27
C LEU A 84 4.10 7.48 -13.96
N ASP A 85 3.47 7.58 -15.14
CA ASP A 85 3.27 8.85 -15.82
C ASP A 85 2.43 9.83 -14.99
N TRP A 86 1.34 9.33 -14.40
CA TRP A 86 0.50 10.10 -13.47
C TRP A 86 1.27 10.52 -12.21
N ALA A 87 2.11 9.65 -11.67
CA ALA A 87 2.88 9.90 -10.46
C ALA A 87 3.81 11.11 -10.54
N LYS A 88 4.22 11.53 -11.76
CA LYS A 88 5.02 12.75 -11.98
C LYS A 88 4.35 14.03 -11.45
N ALA A 89 3.03 14.03 -11.29
CA ALA A 89 2.29 15.17 -10.73
C ALA A 89 2.45 15.32 -9.20
N ALA A 90 2.99 14.30 -8.51
CA ALA A 90 3.12 14.31 -7.06
C ALA A 90 4.43 14.99 -6.64
N PRO A 91 4.38 16.15 -5.95
CA PRO A 91 5.58 16.89 -5.56
C PRO A 91 6.35 16.27 -4.39
N GLY A 92 5.71 15.37 -3.63
CA GLY A 92 6.22 14.87 -2.36
C GLY A 92 5.90 15.81 -1.19
N THR A 93 6.33 15.39 0.00
CA THR A 93 6.25 16.12 1.26
C THR A 93 7.61 16.02 1.98
N PRO A 94 7.85 16.76 3.08
CA PRO A 94 9.09 16.60 3.84
C PRO A 94 9.34 15.16 4.35
N ASP A 95 8.27 14.38 4.57
CA ASP A 95 8.35 13.03 5.12
C ASP A 95 8.19 11.92 4.07
N GLN A 96 7.67 12.23 2.88
CA GLN A 96 7.35 11.27 1.83
C GLN A 96 7.84 11.74 0.46
N PRO A 97 8.62 10.95 -0.29
CA PRO A 97 8.95 11.30 -1.66
C PRO A 97 7.70 11.31 -2.54
N GLY A 98 7.75 12.02 -3.67
CA GLY A 98 6.62 12.12 -4.60
C GLY A 98 6.12 10.77 -5.13
N LEU A 99 7.04 9.86 -5.44
CA LEU A 99 6.76 8.50 -5.91
C LEU A 99 7.43 7.45 -5.02
N GLN A 100 6.65 6.42 -4.68
CA GLN A 100 7.02 5.20 -3.98
C GLN A 100 6.42 4.01 -4.71
N LEU A 101 6.90 2.81 -4.40
CA LEU A 101 6.51 1.59 -5.10
C LEU A 101 6.08 0.53 -4.10
N TYR A 102 5.20 -0.38 -4.50
CA TYR A 102 4.91 -1.56 -3.71
C TYR A 102 4.87 -2.84 -4.55
N LEU A 103 5.13 -3.96 -3.90
CA LEU A 103 5.09 -5.30 -4.45
C LEU A 103 4.08 -6.15 -3.68
N ASN A 104 3.05 -6.68 -4.35
CA ASN A 104 2.35 -7.86 -3.85
C ASN A 104 3.37 -8.97 -3.61
N THR A 105 3.39 -9.50 -2.40
CA THR A 105 4.26 -10.61 -2.00
C THR A 105 3.48 -11.91 -2.01
N ALA A 106 4.14 -13.07 -1.99
CA ALA A 106 3.45 -14.37 -1.92
C ALA A 106 4.41 -15.48 -1.55
N ASN A 107 3.92 -16.51 -0.86
CA ASN A 107 4.56 -17.82 -0.75
C ASN A 107 3.56 -18.93 -1.12
N PRO A 108 3.44 -19.28 -2.41
CA PRO A 108 2.63 -20.43 -2.86
C PRO A 108 3.31 -21.79 -2.59
N GLY A 109 4.58 -21.82 -2.15
CA GLY A 109 5.37 -23.05 -2.04
C GLY A 109 5.61 -23.73 -3.40
N VAL A 110 5.90 -25.04 -3.34
CA VAL A 110 6.16 -25.90 -4.51
C VAL A 110 5.01 -26.00 -5.52
N SER A 111 3.84 -25.43 -5.20
CA SER A 111 2.72 -25.32 -6.15
C SER A 111 2.96 -24.27 -7.25
N SER A 112 3.93 -23.36 -7.07
CA SER A 112 4.30 -22.40 -8.11
C SER A 112 5.17 -23.04 -9.19
N GLU A 113 4.82 -22.82 -10.45
CA GLU A 113 5.64 -23.21 -11.60
C GLU A 113 7.02 -22.52 -11.63
N SER A 114 7.15 -21.41 -10.89
CA SER A 114 8.39 -20.64 -10.78
C SER A 114 9.15 -20.90 -9.48
N TRP A 115 8.82 -21.97 -8.75
CA TRP A 115 9.54 -22.36 -7.55
C TRP A 115 11.01 -22.69 -7.89
N PRO A 116 11.99 -22.09 -7.20
CA PRO A 116 13.40 -22.28 -7.55
C PRO A 116 13.90 -23.67 -7.15
N THR A 117 14.94 -24.13 -7.84
CA THR A 117 15.60 -25.43 -7.58
C THR A 117 17.10 -25.31 -7.30
N ASN A 118 17.59 -24.08 -7.23
CA ASN A 118 18.99 -23.71 -7.04
C ASN A 118 19.08 -22.27 -6.51
N ASN A 119 20.27 -21.80 -6.17
CA ASN A 119 20.52 -20.42 -5.74
C ASN A 119 20.88 -19.48 -6.90
N LEU A 120 20.21 -19.63 -8.05
CA LEU A 120 20.44 -18.75 -9.19
C LEU A 120 19.34 -17.69 -9.28
N ASP A 121 19.76 -16.46 -9.57
CA ASP A 121 18.85 -15.39 -9.98
C ASP A 121 18.27 -15.67 -11.38
N PRO A 122 17.26 -14.90 -11.84
CA PRO A 122 16.68 -15.07 -13.17
C PRO A 122 17.65 -14.85 -14.34
N LEU A 123 18.86 -14.34 -14.11
CA LEU A 123 19.94 -14.22 -15.09
C LEU A 123 21.02 -15.31 -14.91
N SER A 124 20.72 -16.38 -14.17
CA SER A 124 21.61 -17.50 -13.89
C SER A 124 22.89 -17.12 -13.14
N LYS A 125 22.85 -16.05 -12.32
CA LYS A 125 23.96 -15.70 -11.43
C LYS A 125 23.76 -16.31 -10.06
N ASP A 126 24.84 -16.78 -9.46
CA ASP A 126 24.84 -17.27 -8.08
C ASP A 126 24.42 -16.15 -7.11
N VAL A 127 23.50 -16.50 -6.21
CA VAL A 127 22.99 -15.64 -5.16
C VAL A 127 23.41 -16.23 -3.81
N GLU A 128 24.08 -15.42 -2.99
CA GLU A 128 24.34 -15.80 -1.61
C GLU A 128 23.02 -15.85 -0.83
N ASN A 129 22.60 -17.05 -0.45
CA ASN A 129 21.35 -17.33 0.24
C ASN A 129 21.64 -17.63 1.72
N PRO A 130 21.12 -16.84 2.68
CA PRO A 130 21.40 -17.01 4.10
C PRO A 130 20.84 -18.31 4.68
N TYR A 131 19.93 -18.97 3.96
CA TYR A 131 19.34 -20.26 4.33
C TYR A 131 20.01 -21.46 3.65
N MET A 132 21.22 -21.28 3.12
CA MET A 132 22.00 -22.31 2.41
C MET A 132 21.45 -22.61 1.00
N ILE A 133 21.48 -23.87 0.57
CA ILE A 133 21.19 -24.27 -0.81
C ILE A 133 19.69 -24.49 -0.97
N CYS A 134 19.07 -23.79 -1.92
CA CYS A 134 17.78 -24.21 -2.46
C CYS A 134 17.99 -25.41 -3.38
N ASP A 135 17.26 -26.50 -3.14
CA ASP A 135 17.32 -27.78 -3.86
C ASP A 135 15.99 -28.15 -4.53
N GLY A 136 15.02 -27.24 -4.56
CA GLY A 136 13.67 -27.47 -5.07
C GLY A 136 12.65 -27.92 -4.01
N SER A 137 13.08 -28.19 -2.78
CA SER A 137 12.17 -28.52 -1.68
C SER A 137 11.34 -27.31 -1.22
N ASP A 138 10.25 -27.58 -0.48
CA ASP A 138 9.52 -26.55 0.27
C ASP A 138 10.28 -26.19 1.56
N SER A 139 11.43 -25.56 1.41
CA SER A 139 12.33 -25.15 2.49
C SER A 139 12.43 -23.63 2.61
N GLN A 140 12.98 -23.13 3.72
CA GLN A 140 13.30 -21.71 3.86
C GLN A 140 14.33 -21.25 2.82
N ALA A 141 15.25 -22.12 2.41
CA ALA A 141 16.22 -21.83 1.35
C ALA A 141 15.53 -21.51 0.02
N CYS A 142 14.62 -22.37 -0.43
CA CYS A 142 13.88 -22.13 -1.66
C CYS A 142 12.84 -21.03 -1.54
N ALA A 143 12.21 -20.86 -0.38
CA ALA A 143 11.31 -19.74 -0.11
C ALA A 143 12.05 -18.39 -0.21
N TRP A 144 13.22 -18.27 0.41
CA TRP A 144 14.06 -17.07 0.30
C TRP A 144 14.46 -16.80 -1.16
N GLN A 145 14.93 -17.83 -1.87
CA GLN A 145 15.30 -17.68 -3.28
C GLN A 145 14.09 -17.29 -4.15
N TYR A 146 12.91 -17.83 -3.85
CA TYR A 146 11.67 -17.47 -4.54
C TYR A 146 11.39 -15.98 -4.37
N GLY A 147 11.41 -15.48 -3.13
CA GLY A 147 11.25 -14.06 -2.83
C GLY A 147 12.26 -13.19 -3.56
N TYR A 148 13.54 -13.57 -3.50
CA TYR A 148 14.61 -12.87 -4.23
C TYR A 148 14.32 -12.77 -5.73
N ASN A 149 13.94 -13.90 -6.36
CA ASN A 149 13.64 -13.95 -7.79
C ASN A 149 12.39 -13.12 -8.15
N LYS A 150 11.37 -13.06 -7.28
CA LYS A 150 10.18 -12.23 -7.51
C LYS A 150 10.47 -10.74 -7.41
N ALA A 151 11.26 -10.32 -6.43
CA ALA A 151 11.71 -8.93 -6.34
C ALA A 151 12.60 -8.55 -7.53
N PHE A 152 13.50 -9.44 -7.97
CA PHE A 152 14.30 -9.26 -9.18
C PHE A 152 13.45 -8.98 -10.41
N ILE A 153 12.49 -9.85 -10.71
CA ILE A 153 11.65 -9.72 -11.90
C ILE A 153 10.80 -8.44 -11.83
N SER A 154 10.25 -8.14 -10.65
CA SER A 154 9.44 -6.94 -10.44
C SER A 154 10.25 -5.66 -10.68
N ASP A 155 11.48 -5.58 -10.19
CA ASP A 155 12.37 -4.46 -10.44
C ASP A 155 12.82 -4.40 -11.92
N LYS A 156 13.54 -5.43 -12.39
CA LYS A 156 14.24 -5.36 -13.68
C LYS A 156 13.32 -5.49 -14.89
N SER A 157 12.30 -6.32 -14.81
CA SER A 157 11.45 -6.62 -15.97
C SER A 157 10.19 -5.77 -15.99
N PHE A 158 9.60 -5.46 -14.83
CA PHE A 158 8.33 -4.72 -14.77
C PHE A 158 8.57 -3.23 -14.55
N PHE A 159 9.17 -2.86 -13.41
CA PHE A 159 9.34 -1.47 -13.02
C PHE A 159 10.31 -0.72 -13.94
N ALA A 160 11.56 -1.19 -14.09
CA ALA A 160 12.59 -0.47 -14.86
C ALA A 160 12.15 -0.22 -16.32
N SER A 161 11.47 -1.20 -16.93
CA SER A 161 10.90 -1.09 -18.27
C SER A 161 9.81 0.00 -18.34
N ALA A 162 8.81 -0.07 -17.44
CA ALA A 162 7.72 0.90 -17.40
C ALA A 162 8.20 2.31 -17.03
N ALA A 163 9.16 2.42 -16.12
CA ALA A 163 9.80 3.66 -15.70
C ALA A 163 10.52 4.35 -16.87
N GLY A 164 11.31 3.59 -17.64
CA GLY A 164 11.96 4.09 -18.84
C GLY A 164 10.97 4.63 -19.87
N LEU A 165 9.85 3.92 -20.09
CA LEU A 165 8.78 4.37 -20.99
C LEU A 165 8.01 5.60 -20.47
N ALA A 166 7.87 5.74 -19.15
CA ALA A 166 7.26 6.92 -18.51
C ALA A 166 8.24 8.11 -18.38
N GLY A 167 9.52 7.91 -18.73
CA GLY A 167 10.56 8.95 -18.62
C GLY A 167 10.91 9.32 -17.18
N ILE A 168 10.83 8.37 -16.24
CA ILE A 168 11.32 8.51 -14.87
C ILE A 168 12.55 7.63 -14.64
N ALA A 169 13.26 7.83 -13.54
CA ALA A 169 14.46 7.06 -13.21
C ALA A 169 14.13 5.55 -13.09
N PRO A 170 14.81 4.66 -13.84
CA PRO A 170 14.54 3.23 -13.78
C PRO A 170 15.26 2.53 -12.61
N GLU A 171 16.15 3.23 -11.89
CA GLU A 171 16.94 2.63 -10.83
C GLU A 171 16.13 2.47 -9.53
N ALA A 172 16.09 1.26 -8.99
CA ALA A 172 15.32 0.94 -7.78
C ALA A 172 15.72 1.80 -6.56
N ASP A 173 17.01 2.17 -6.45
CA ASP A 173 17.58 2.93 -5.33
C ASP A 173 17.00 4.34 -5.17
N LYS A 174 16.29 4.85 -6.18
CA LYS A 174 15.63 6.16 -6.14
C LYS A 174 14.30 6.17 -5.39
N TYR A 175 13.80 4.99 -5.01
CA TYR A 175 12.44 4.83 -4.51
C TYR A 175 12.39 4.14 -3.15
N ILE A 176 11.32 4.42 -2.40
CA ILE A 176 10.90 3.59 -1.27
C ILE A 176 10.08 2.44 -1.85
N TRP A 177 10.33 1.22 -1.35
CA TRP A 177 9.62 0.02 -1.75
C TRP A 177 8.85 -0.57 -0.57
N TRP A 178 7.59 -0.91 -0.77
CA TRP A 178 6.74 -1.54 0.24
C TRP A 178 6.44 -2.99 -0.15
N LEU A 179 6.60 -3.90 0.81
CA LEU A 179 6.17 -5.29 0.70
C LEU A 179 4.73 -5.38 1.20
N ASP A 180 3.80 -5.66 0.29
CA ASP A 180 2.39 -5.84 0.58
C ASP A 180 2.13 -7.27 1.09
N VAL A 181 1.79 -7.39 2.38
CA VAL A 181 1.64 -8.65 3.12
C VAL A 181 0.21 -8.78 3.66
N GLU A 182 -0.64 -9.43 2.86
CA GLU A 182 -2.07 -9.55 3.12
C GLU A 182 -2.64 -10.92 2.78
N TYR A 183 -3.83 -11.21 3.28
CA TYR A 183 -4.53 -12.49 3.07
C TYR A 183 -4.94 -12.72 1.61
N ASP A 184 -5.11 -11.66 0.83
CA ASP A 184 -5.47 -11.78 -0.59
C ASP A 184 -4.30 -12.31 -1.43
N ASN A 185 -3.07 -12.24 -0.89
CA ASN A 185 -1.90 -12.88 -1.48
C ASN A 185 -1.86 -14.38 -1.14
N SER A 186 -1.15 -15.15 -1.98
CA SER A 186 -1.00 -16.59 -1.74
C SER A 186 0.03 -16.88 -0.64
N TRP A 187 -0.40 -17.49 0.46
CA TRP A 187 0.46 -17.84 1.59
C TRP A 187 0.32 -19.30 2.01
N GLN A 188 1.41 -19.88 2.49
CA GLN A 188 1.35 -21.10 3.29
C GLN A 188 0.91 -20.72 4.71
N LEU A 189 -0.15 -21.34 5.24
CA LEU A 189 -0.73 -20.97 6.53
C LEU A 189 -0.91 -22.19 7.44
N GLY A 190 -1.17 -21.94 8.72
CA GLY A 190 -1.61 -22.97 9.68
C GLY A 190 -0.50 -23.72 10.42
N SER A 191 0.78 -23.36 10.23
CA SER A 191 1.89 -23.94 11.00
C SER A 191 3.06 -22.96 11.19
N GLU A 192 3.89 -23.19 12.21
CA GLU A 192 5.11 -22.39 12.42
C GLU A 192 6.12 -22.55 11.27
N ASP A 193 6.18 -23.74 10.65
CA ASP A 193 7.02 -23.99 9.48
C ASP A 193 6.53 -23.21 8.25
N ALA A 194 5.22 -23.10 8.04
CA ALA A 194 4.66 -22.28 6.97
C ALA A 194 5.02 -20.80 7.20
N GLN A 195 4.88 -20.33 8.45
CA GLN A 195 5.27 -18.97 8.83
C GLN A 195 6.76 -18.71 8.64
N SER A 196 7.64 -19.69 8.93
CA SER A 196 9.09 -19.54 8.72
C SER A 196 9.45 -19.41 7.25
N ARG A 197 8.79 -20.17 6.36
CA ARG A 197 8.94 -20.02 4.91
C ARG A 197 8.39 -18.70 4.39
N ASN A 198 7.26 -18.22 4.91
CA ASN A 198 6.72 -16.91 4.54
C ASN A 198 7.68 -15.78 4.92
N ARG A 199 8.27 -15.83 6.13
CA ARG A 199 9.32 -14.88 6.53
C ARG A 199 10.51 -14.94 5.58
N ALA A 200 10.97 -16.15 5.21
CA ALA A 200 12.08 -16.34 4.29
C ALA A 200 11.81 -15.71 2.91
N VAL A 201 10.60 -15.86 2.34
CA VAL A 201 10.21 -15.13 1.11
C VAL A 201 10.40 -13.63 1.27
N LEU A 202 9.85 -13.05 2.34
CA LEU A 202 9.89 -11.61 2.57
C LEU A 202 11.33 -11.11 2.76
N GLU A 203 12.16 -11.86 3.47
CA GLU A 203 13.59 -11.60 3.62
C GLU A 203 14.31 -11.63 2.26
N GLY A 204 14.01 -12.62 1.40
CA GLY A 204 14.59 -12.68 0.05
C GLY A 204 14.19 -11.49 -0.83
N MET A 205 12.93 -11.05 -0.74
CA MET A 205 12.47 -9.84 -1.43
C MET A 205 13.17 -8.59 -0.92
N ALA A 206 13.30 -8.43 0.40
CA ALA A 206 13.99 -7.31 1.03
C ALA A 206 15.48 -7.30 0.68
N ASP A 207 16.15 -8.45 0.77
CA ASP A 207 17.58 -8.61 0.50
C ASP A 207 17.92 -8.25 -0.95
N TYR A 208 17.08 -8.65 -1.91
CA TYR A 208 17.24 -8.23 -3.30
C TYR A 208 17.26 -6.69 -3.40
N LEU A 209 16.23 -6.02 -2.86
CA LEU A 209 16.09 -4.56 -2.93
C LEU A 209 17.26 -3.85 -2.23
N ILE A 210 17.65 -4.31 -1.04
CA ILE A 210 18.80 -3.79 -0.29
C ILE A 210 20.08 -3.93 -1.10
N ARG A 211 20.29 -5.06 -1.80
CA ARG A 211 21.43 -5.27 -2.71
C ARG A 211 21.37 -4.39 -3.97
N GLN A 212 20.23 -3.80 -4.28
CA GLN A 212 20.10 -2.73 -5.30
C GLN A 212 20.27 -1.33 -4.69
N ASP A 213 20.86 -1.21 -3.49
CA ASP A 213 21.08 0.04 -2.77
C ASP A 213 19.82 0.79 -2.32
N VAL A 214 18.64 0.16 -2.38
CA VAL A 214 17.37 0.72 -1.89
C VAL A 214 17.50 1.09 -0.42
N LYS A 215 17.25 2.38 -0.11
CA LYS A 215 17.46 2.93 1.24
C LYS A 215 16.35 2.60 2.23
N THR A 216 15.14 2.38 1.73
CA THR A 216 13.98 2.09 2.56
C THR A 216 13.13 1.02 1.90
N VAL A 217 13.06 -0.14 2.56
CA VAL A 217 12.05 -1.16 2.31
C VAL A 217 11.12 -1.19 3.52
N GLY A 218 9.82 -1.11 3.29
CA GLY A 218 8.80 -1.12 4.35
C GLY A 218 7.80 -2.26 4.18
N ILE A 219 6.92 -2.43 5.16
CA ILE A 219 5.91 -3.50 5.17
C ILE A 219 4.51 -2.89 5.24
N TYR A 220 3.63 -3.31 4.34
CA TYR A 220 2.19 -3.06 4.45
C TYR A 220 1.49 -4.29 5.01
N SER A 221 0.81 -4.13 6.14
CA SER A 221 -0.03 -5.20 6.73
C SER A 221 -0.85 -4.68 7.91
N THR A 222 -1.84 -5.46 8.34
CA THR A 222 -2.43 -5.36 9.70
C THR A 222 -1.60 -6.18 10.69
N ILE A 223 -1.79 -5.98 12.01
CA ILE A 223 -1.12 -6.85 13.00
C ILE A 223 -1.62 -8.29 12.91
N ALA A 224 -2.92 -8.48 12.66
CA ALA A 224 -3.53 -9.80 12.54
C ALA A 224 -2.95 -10.55 11.33
N GLN A 225 -2.98 -9.94 10.14
CA GLN A 225 -2.41 -10.50 8.92
C GLN A 225 -0.93 -10.83 9.09
N TRP A 226 -0.14 -9.88 9.58
CA TRP A 226 1.27 -10.10 9.84
C TRP A 226 1.53 -11.26 10.81
N THR A 227 0.77 -11.33 11.90
CA THR A 227 0.94 -12.39 12.91
C THR A 227 0.60 -13.75 12.34
N ASP A 228 -0.51 -13.87 11.62
CA ASP A 228 -0.95 -15.14 11.05
C ASP A 228 0.00 -15.63 9.95
N ILE A 229 0.45 -14.72 9.08
CA ILE A 229 1.31 -15.02 7.93
C ILE A 229 2.76 -15.29 8.38
N THR A 230 3.29 -14.52 9.33
CA THR A 230 4.73 -14.54 9.65
C THR A 230 5.05 -15.05 11.06
N GLY A 231 4.06 -15.31 11.90
CA GLY A 231 4.25 -15.58 13.33
C GLY A 231 4.49 -14.33 14.18
N GLY A 232 4.48 -13.14 13.55
CA GLY A 232 4.52 -11.84 14.22
C GLY A 232 5.91 -11.37 14.62
N LYS A 233 5.99 -10.14 15.15
CA LYS A 233 7.24 -9.42 15.39
C LYS A 233 8.28 -10.17 16.25
N ASN A 234 7.83 -11.00 17.19
CA ASN A 234 8.72 -11.74 18.10
C ASN A 234 9.48 -12.86 17.39
N LYS A 235 9.06 -13.26 16.17
CA LYS A 235 9.76 -14.23 15.32
C LYS A 235 10.76 -13.56 14.36
N ILE A 236 10.78 -12.23 14.29
CA ILE A 236 11.75 -11.46 13.50
C ILE A 236 13.00 -11.23 14.36
N SER A 237 14.11 -11.85 13.97
CA SER A 237 15.38 -11.68 14.67
C SER A 237 16.01 -10.32 14.37
N ALA A 238 16.90 -9.85 15.24
CA ALA A 238 17.62 -8.59 15.04
C ALA A 238 18.53 -8.59 13.79
N SER A 239 18.90 -9.77 13.28
CA SER A 239 19.72 -9.93 12.07
C SER A 239 18.89 -10.11 10.80
N SER A 240 17.56 -10.23 10.91
CA SER A 240 16.67 -10.33 9.75
C SER A 240 16.66 -9.01 8.99
N SER A 241 16.64 -9.07 7.65
CA SER A 241 16.48 -7.87 6.82
C SER A 241 15.12 -7.20 6.97
N LEU A 242 14.15 -7.88 7.58
CA LEU A 242 12.84 -7.32 7.92
C LEU A 242 12.85 -6.50 9.21
N ASN A 243 13.90 -6.61 10.04
CA ASN A 243 13.93 -5.90 11.33
C ASN A 243 13.98 -4.37 11.13
N ALA A 244 13.34 -3.63 12.03
CA ALA A 244 13.29 -2.16 12.01
C ALA A 244 12.72 -1.51 10.73
N MET A 245 12.03 -2.27 9.88
CA MET A 245 11.35 -1.72 8.71
C MET A 245 10.22 -0.76 9.12
N PRO A 246 9.98 0.33 8.36
CA PRO A 246 8.81 1.16 8.54
C PRO A 246 7.53 0.42 8.12
N ASP A 247 6.43 0.76 8.77
CA ASP A 247 5.12 0.18 8.51
C ASP A 247 4.22 1.13 7.71
N TRP A 248 3.48 0.55 6.78
CA TRP A 248 2.31 1.12 6.15
C TRP A 248 1.06 0.37 6.65
N ARG A 249 0.16 1.10 7.32
CA ARG A 249 -0.89 0.50 8.16
C ARG A 249 -2.31 0.80 7.66
N PRO A 250 -3.07 -0.19 7.16
CA PRO A 250 -4.48 0.03 6.85
C PRO A 250 -5.29 0.33 8.12
N SER A 251 -6.11 1.37 8.03
CA SER A 251 -6.78 2.01 9.18
C SER A 251 -8.26 2.36 8.90
N GLY A 252 -8.76 2.12 7.68
CA GLY A 252 -10.16 2.28 7.30
C GLY A 252 -10.61 3.72 7.08
N THR A 253 -10.51 4.59 8.10
CA THR A 253 -10.96 6.01 8.02
C THR A 253 -9.85 7.00 8.39
N LEU A 254 -9.94 8.25 7.92
CA LEU A 254 -8.92 9.27 8.20
C LEU A 254 -8.69 9.54 9.70
N PRO A 255 -9.72 9.68 10.57
CA PRO A 255 -9.47 9.86 12.00
C PRO A 255 -8.70 8.69 12.63
N ILE A 256 -9.02 7.45 12.23
CA ILE A 256 -8.33 6.25 12.71
C ILE A 256 -6.92 6.15 12.13
N ALA A 257 -6.71 6.53 10.87
CA ALA A 257 -5.39 6.61 10.26
C ALA A 257 -4.47 7.58 11.03
N LYS A 258 -4.94 8.81 11.30
CA LYS A 258 -4.21 9.79 12.13
C LYS A 258 -3.92 9.26 13.53
N TYR A 259 -4.89 8.60 14.17
CA TYR A 259 -4.70 7.99 15.49
C TYR A 259 -3.63 6.88 15.47
N ASN A 260 -3.69 6.01 14.47
CA ASN A 260 -2.81 4.84 14.36
C ASN A 260 -1.34 5.20 14.11
N CYS A 261 -1.03 6.37 13.56
CA CYS A 261 0.35 6.85 13.45
C CYS A 261 1.14 6.80 14.77
N SER A 262 0.48 6.99 15.91
CA SER A 262 1.14 6.97 17.23
C SER A 262 0.71 5.82 18.14
N LYS A 263 -0.31 5.05 17.72
CA LYS A 263 -1.00 4.08 18.59
C LYS A 263 -0.93 2.65 18.09
N ALA A 264 -0.79 2.45 16.79
CA ALA A 264 -0.60 1.10 16.27
C ALA A 264 0.78 0.59 16.73
N GLN A 265 0.80 -0.67 17.16
CA GLN A 265 2.05 -1.36 17.45
C GLN A 265 2.80 -1.64 16.14
N PRO A 266 4.14 -1.48 16.11
CA PRO A 266 4.92 -1.83 14.95
C PRO A 266 4.82 -3.31 14.56
N LEU A 267 4.95 -3.60 13.27
CA LEU A 267 4.96 -4.95 12.70
C LEU A 267 6.23 -5.71 13.03
N THR A 268 7.35 -5.01 13.17
CA THR A 268 8.67 -5.59 13.45
C THR A 268 9.24 -5.00 14.73
N ASN A 269 10.27 -5.63 15.29
CA ASN A 269 10.98 -5.02 16.41
C ASN A 269 11.70 -3.76 15.89
N ASP A 270 11.67 -2.69 16.69
CA ASP A 270 12.24 -1.37 16.37
C ASP A 270 11.65 -0.68 15.12
N GLY A 271 10.58 -1.24 14.54
CA GLY A 271 9.84 -0.61 13.45
C GLY A 271 9.04 0.60 13.92
N ARG A 272 8.51 1.37 12.95
CA ARG A 272 7.63 2.52 13.23
C ARG A 272 6.56 2.65 12.16
N VAL A 273 5.40 3.18 12.54
CA VAL A 273 4.37 3.52 11.56
C VAL A 273 4.77 4.78 10.80
N ALA A 274 5.08 4.63 9.52
CA ALA A 274 5.46 5.75 8.64
C ALA A 274 4.29 6.19 7.75
N LEU A 275 3.37 5.27 7.44
CA LEU A 275 2.23 5.54 6.58
C LEU A 275 0.98 4.85 7.13
N THR A 276 -0.19 5.47 7.00
CA THR A 276 -1.48 4.85 7.31
C THR A 276 -2.44 5.01 6.14
N GLN A 277 -3.18 3.94 5.82
CA GLN A 277 -4.13 3.93 4.69
C GLN A 277 -5.57 4.03 5.20
N TYR A 278 -6.41 4.73 4.45
CA TYR A 278 -7.84 4.83 4.67
C TYR A 278 -8.56 4.94 3.32
N VAL A 279 -9.85 4.59 3.28
CA VAL A 279 -10.60 4.51 2.03
C VAL A 279 -11.66 5.62 1.99
N VAL A 280 -11.75 6.32 0.86
CA VAL A 280 -12.83 7.28 0.61
C VAL A 280 -13.33 7.12 -0.82
N GLY A 281 -14.61 6.75 -0.96
CA GLY A 281 -15.24 6.59 -2.28
C GLY A 281 -14.62 5.48 -3.12
N GLY A 282 -14.13 4.41 -2.48
CA GLY A 282 -13.50 3.27 -3.15
C GLY A 282 -12.10 3.53 -3.69
N LEU A 283 -11.45 4.61 -3.25
CA LEU A 283 -10.06 4.91 -3.56
C LEU A 283 -9.23 4.97 -2.27
N ASP A 284 -8.09 4.30 -2.30
CA ASP A 284 -7.14 4.23 -1.20
C ASP A 284 -6.36 5.54 -1.08
N ARG A 285 -6.32 6.04 0.15
CA ARG A 285 -5.67 7.29 0.52
C ARG A 285 -4.70 7.02 1.64
N ASN A 286 -3.60 7.77 1.62
CA ASN A 286 -2.52 7.62 2.57
C ASN A 286 -2.29 8.91 3.34
N TYR A 287 -2.16 8.75 4.66
CA TYR A 287 -1.76 9.78 5.58
C TYR A 287 -0.34 9.50 6.06
N SER A 288 0.58 10.45 5.78
CA SER A 288 1.96 10.39 6.25
C SER A 288 2.01 10.58 7.76
N CYS A 289 2.64 9.65 8.45
CA CYS A 289 2.82 9.74 9.90
C CYS A 289 4.04 10.61 10.21
N PRO A 290 3.90 11.65 11.06
CA PRO A 290 5.03 12.46 11.50
C PRO A 290 6.13 11.61 12.15
N ARG A 291 7.39 12.03 11.98
CA ARG A 291 8.53 11.46 12.71
C ARG A 291 8.56 11.92 14.16
#